data_AF-A0A1H7YK65-F1
#
_entry.id   AF-A0A1H7YK65-F1
#
_cell.length_a   1.000
_cell.length_b   1.000
_cell.length_c   1.000
_cell.angle_alpha   90.00
_cell.angle_beta   90.00
_cell.angle_gamma   90.00
#
_symmetry.space_group_name_H-M   'P 1'
#
loop_
_entity.id
_entity.type
_entity.pdbx_description
1 polymer ?
#
loop_
_entity_poly.entity_id
_entity_poly.type
_entity_poly.pdbx_seq_one_letter_code
_entity_poly.pdbx_strand_id
1 'polypeptide(L)'
;MENKPTVIARIYFEYGASLKKQSFWKKLWNNSLGEFLLKKARESNIEQANIFIAKSGYLNYKNITYNISELPPLNNPACLELVDSEIKINQFLELNQDNLKQAKIVLVHPNSEILFT
;
A
#
# COMPACT_ATOMS: atom_id res chain seq x y z
N MET A 1 -26.72 1.38 -3.51
CA MET A 1 -25.66 1.52 -2.50
C MET A 1 -25.68 2.97 -2.06
N GLU A 2 -25.80 3.25 -0.76
CA GLU A 2 -25.62 4.63 -0.27
C GLU A 2 -24.18 5.06 -0.56
N ASN A 3 -23.99 6.18 -1.25
CA ASN A 3 -22.68 6.81 -1.43
C ASN A 3 -22.27 7.42 -0.09
N LYS A 4 -21.54 6.64 0.72
CA LYS A 4 -20.86 7.18 1.90
C LYS A 4 -19.60 7.91 1.44
N PRO A 5 -19.26 9.06 2.06
CA PRO A 5 -18.00 9.72 1.78
C PRO A 5 -16.84 8.78 2.12
N THR A 6 -16.05 8.44 1.11
CA THR A 6 -14.91 7.53 1.21
C THR A 6 -13.59 8.28 1.06
N VAL A 7 -12.63 7.92 1.90
CA VAL A 7 -11.24 8.35 1.82
C VAL A 7 -10.46 7.27 1.09
N ILE A 8 -9.56 7.70 0.21
CA ILE A 8 -8.59 6.81 -0.43
C ILE A 8 -7.25 6.99 0.29
N ALA A 9 -6.73 5.91 0.88
CA ALA A 9 -5.35 5.87 1.37
C ALA A 9 -4.46 5.12 0.38
N ARG A 10 -3.47 5.81 -0.16
CA ARG A 10 -2.43 5.23 -1.02
C ARG A 10 -1.13 5.11 -0.24
N ILE A 11 -0.71 3.88 0.01
CA ILE A 11 0.45 3.52 0.82
C ILE A 11 1.53 3.00 -0.11
N TYR A 12 2.55 3.83 -0.37
CA TYR A 12 3.66 3.53 -1.27
C TYR A 12 4.85 2.95 -0.53
N PHE A 13 5.40 1.84 -1.01
CA PHE A 13 6.55 1.15 -0.42
C PHE A 13 7.37 0.42 -1.50
N GLU A 14 8.60 0.01 -1.16
CA GLU A 14 9.40 -0.85 -2.02
C GLU A 14 8.86 -2.29 -1.99
N TYR A 15 8.76 -2.95 -3.13
CA TYR A 15 8.23 -4.31 -3.26
C TYR A 15 8.90 -5.32 -2.31
N GLY A 16 10.22 -5.20 -2.14
CA GLY A 16 11.04 -6.02 -1.25
C GLY A 16 11.06 -5.56 0.21
N ALA A 17 10.25 -4.56 0.59
CA ALA A 17 10.09 -4.15 1.97
C ALA A 17 9.58 -5.33 2.80
N SER A 18 10.37 -5.72 3.80
CA SER A 18 10.06 -6.80 4.72
C SER A 18 9.73 -6.25 6.09
N LEU A 19 8.84 -6.94 6.79
CA LEU A 19 8.60 -6.71 8.22
C LEU A 19 9.93 -6.85 8.99
N LYS A 20 10.19 -5.94 9.94
CA LYS A 20 11.36 -6.03 10.83
C LYS A 20 11.27 -7.34 11.62
N LYS A 21 11.95 -8.42 11.17
CA LYS A 21 12.44 -9.61 11.92
C LYS A 21 12.65 -10.90 11.10
N GLN A 22 12.65 -10.91 9.76
CA GLN A 22 12.88 -12.17 9.04
C GLN A 22 14.18 -12.19 8.22
N SER A 23 15.05 -13.09 8.67
CA SER A 23 16.32 -13.49 8.06
C SER A 23 16.10 -13.84 6.57
N PHE A 24 17.08 -13.46 5.76
CA PHE A 24 17.04 -13.36 4.30
C PHE A 24 16.45 -14.56 3.53
N TRP A 25 16.42 -15.76 4.11
CA TRP A 25 15.85 -16.97 3.49
C TRP A 25 14.32 -17.12 3.64
N LYS A 26 13.71 -16.57 4.71
CA LYS A 26 12.23 -16.50 4.82
C LYS A 26 11.62 -15.42 3.91
N LYS A 27 12.44 -14.49 3.43
CA LYS A 27 12.10 -13.35 2.56
C LYS A 27 11.60 -13.77 1.17
N LEU A 28 11.87 -15.00 0.74
CA LEU A 28 11.51 -15.49 -0.58
C LEU A 28 10.14 -16.21 -0.62
N TRP A 29 9.60 -16.62 0.53
CA TRP A 29 8.42 -17.50 0.56
C TRP A 29 7.30 -17.07 1.52
N ASN A 30 7.46 -16.03 2.35
CA ASN A 30 6.38 -15.63 3.27
C ASN A 30 6.35 -14.12 3.55
N ASN A 31 5.34 -13.47 2.96
CA ASN A 31 4.77 -12.15 3.27
C ASN A 31 5.70 -10.95 3.04
N SER A 32 5.70 -10.46 1.79
CA SER A 32 6.07 -9.06 1.50
C SER A 32 5.20 -8.11 2.35
N LEU A 33 5.70 -6.91 2.64
CA LEU A 33 4.91 -5.90 3.36
C LEU A 33 3.54 -5.68 2.73
N GLY A 34 3.46 -5.71 1.40
CA GLY A 34 2.21 -5.59 0.65
C GLY A 34 1.20 -6.68 0.97
N GLU A 35 1.60 -7.96 0.88
CA GLU A 35 0.71 -9.09 1.21
C GLU A 35 0.26 -9.07 2.67
N PHE A 36 1.18 -8.72 3.59
CA PHE A 36 0.84 -8.58 5.00
C PHE A 36 -0.21 -7.49 5.23
N LEU A 37 -0.02 -6.30 4.67
CA LEU A 37 -0.95 -5.18 4.84
C LEU A 37 -2.28 -5.44 4.12
N LEU A 38 -2.27 -6.10 2.96
CA LEU A 38 -3.48 -6.50 2.25
C LEU A 38 -4.32 -7.48 3.08
N LYS A 39 -3.65 -8.48 3.70
CA LYS A 39 -4.31 -9.39 4.65
C LYS A 39 -4.89 -8.62 5.84
N LYS A 40 -4.14 -7.67 6.40
CA LYS A 40 -4.62 -6.83 7.52
C LYS A 40 -5.84 -6.00 7.13
N ALA A 41 -5.88 -5.47 5.90
CA ALA A 41 -7.02 -4.68 5.43
C ALA A 41 -8.29 -5.54 5.40
N ARG A 42 -8.17 -6.79 4.91
CA ARG A 42 -9.26 -7.78 4.97
C ARG A 42 -9.67 -8.11 6.41
N GLU A 43 -8.72 -8.34 7.31
CA GLU A 43 -8.99 -8.62 8.74
C GLU A 43 -9.68 -7.43 9.44
N SER A 44 -9.39 -6.19 9.03
CA SER A 44 -10.03 -4.97 9.55
C SER A 44 -11.39 -4.64 8.90
N ASN A 45 -11.86 -5.49 7.98
CA ASN A 45 -13.07 -5.26 7.17
C ASN A 45 -13.03 -3.88 6.50
N ILE A 46 -11.92 -3.59 5.81
CA ILE A 46 -11.85 -2.45 4.90
C ILE A 46 -12.68 -2.77 3.66
N GLU A 47 -13.53 -1.83 3.24
CA GLU A 47 -14.47 -1.98 2.13
C GLU A 47 -13.78 -2.41 0.82
N GLN A 48 -12.68 -1.74 0.46
CA GLN A 48 -11.90 -2.07 -0.72
C GLN A 48 -10.40 -1.92 -0.47
N ALA A 49 -9.61 -2.90 -0.94
CA ALA A 49 -8.16 -2.89 -0.87
C ALA A 49 -7.53 -3.47 -2.15
N ASN A 50 -6.63 -2.73 -2.78
CA ASN A 50 -5.95 -3.12 -4.02
C ASN A 50 -4.44 -2.99 -3.88
N ILE A 51 -3.69 -3.94 -4.41
CA ILE A 51 -2.23 -3.83 -4.51
C ILE A 51 -1.81 -3.61 -5.96
N PHE A 52 -1.01 -2.58 -6.19
CA PHE A 52 -0.45 -2.24 -7.48
C PHE A 52 1.07 -2.36 -7.42
N ILE A 53 1.65 -3.09 -8.35
CA ILE A 53 3.10 -3.14 -8.56
C ILE A 53 3.39 -2.35 -9.83
N ALA A 54 4.23 -1.32 -9.72
CA ALA A 54 4.53 -0.47 -10.86
C ALA A 54 5.27 -1.28 -11.95
N LYS A 55 4.87 -1.11 -13.22
CA LYS A 55 5.63 -1.65 -14.36
C LYS A 55 7.01 -0.99 -14.48
N SER A 56 7.07 0.30 -14.16
CA SER A 56 8.32 1.04 -13.96
C SER A 56 8.06 2.24 -13.06
N GLY A 57 9.07 2.69 -12.33
CA GLY A 57 8.95 3.88 -11.49
C GLY A 57 10.08 4.02 -10.48
N TYR A 58 9.94 5.01 -9.59
CA TYR A 58 10.88 5.27 -8.51
C TYR A 58 10.14 5.77 -7.26
N LEU A 59 10.76 5.58 -6.10
CA LEU A 59 10.33 6.16 -4.82
C LEU A 59 11.50 6.91 -4.20
N ASN A 60 11.20 7.94 -3.40
CA ASN A 60 12.19 8.69 -2.63
C ASN A 60 13.35 9.26 -3.47
N TYR A 61 13.04 9.79 -4.66
CA TYR A 61 14.03 10.37 -5.59
C TYR A 61 15.13 9.40 -6.03
N LYS A 62 14.91 8.07 -5.90
CA LYS A 62 15.82 7.05 -6.40
C LYS A 62 15.75 6.93 -7.93
N ASN A 63 16.67 6.16 -8.49
CA ASN A 63 16.68 5.83 -9.91
C ASN A 63 15.41 5.05 -10.32
N ILE A 64 15.05 5.17 -11.59
CA ILE A 64 13.95 4.42 -12.19
C ILE A 64 14.30 2.93 -12.19
N THR A 65 13.37 2.13 -11.69
CA THR A 65 13.38 0.68 -11.78
C THR A 65 12.38 0.25 -12.84
N TYR A 66 12.73 -0.78 -13.62
CA TYR A 66 11.86 -1.38 -14.61
C TYR A 66 11.55 -2.83 -14.22
N ASN A 67 10.25 -3.15 -14.11
CA ASN A 67 9.77 -4.49 -13.84
C ASN A 67 9.63 -5.26 -15.18
N ILE A 68 10.76 -5.76 -15.68
CA ILE A 68 10.87 -6.48 -16.97
C ILE A 68 10.97 -8.01 -16.80
N SER A 69 11.03 -8.48 -15.55
CA SER A 69 11.16 -9.89 -15.18
C SER A 69 9.85 -10.42 -14.60
N GLU A 70 9.71 -11.75 -14.55
CA GLU A 70 8.56 -12.41 -13.90
C GLU A 70 8.44 -12.03 -12.42
N LEU A 71 9.57 -11.80 -11.75
CA LEU A 71 9.64 -11.30 -10.38
C LEU A 71 10.08 -9.83 -10.38
N PRO A 72 9.31 -8.92 -9.75
CA PRO A 72 9.70 -7.52 -9.65
C PRO A 72 10.99 -7.32 -8.84
N PRO A 73 11.85 -6.35 -9.21
CA PRO A 73 13.00 -5.97 -8.39
C PRO A 73 12.58 -5.55 -6.97
N LEU A 74 13.43 -5.81 -5.97
CA LEU A 74 13.10 -5.51 -4.57
C LEU A 74 12.87 -4.01 -4.30
N ASN A 75 13.53 -3.13 -5.05
CA ASN A 75 13.35 -1.69 -4.95
C ASN A 75 12.24 -1.16 -5.89
N ASN A 76 11.48 -2.04 -6.55
CA ASN A 76 10.40 -1.63 -7.44
C ASN A 76 9.26 -0.99 -6.63
N PRO A 77 8.66 0.12 -7.10
CA PRO A 77 7.55 0.74 -6.38
C PRO A 77 6.31 -0.17 -6.34
N ALA A 78 5.72 -0.25 -5.15
CA ALA A 78 4.42 -0.86 -4.92
C ALA A 78 3.50 0.13 -4.18
N CYS A 79 2.20 -0.01 -4.37
CA CYS A 79 1.16 0.79 -3.73
C CYS A 79 0.04 -0.11 -3.23
N LEU A 80 -0.24 -0.07 -1.93
CA LEU A 80 -1.52 -0.56 -1.39
C LEU A 80 -2.49 0.61 -1.35
N GLU A 81 -3.60 0.48 -2.06
CA GLU A 81 -4.70 1.42 -2.04
C GLU A 81 -5.84 0.86 -1.19
N LEU A 82 -6.34 1.66 -0.27
CA LEU A 82 -7.49 1.35 0.58
C LEU A 82 -8.57 2.40 0.32
N VAL A 83 -9.82 1.98 0.22
CA VAL A 83 -10.99 2.87 0.09
C VAL A 83 -12.00 2.46 1.15
N ASP A 84 -12.31 3.38 2.06
CA ASP A 84 -13.31 3.21 3.13
C ASP A 84 -13.64 4.60 3.74
N SER A 85 -14.50 4.62 4.75
CA SER A 85 -14.67 5.75 5.67
C SER A 85 -13.35 6.21 6.32
N GLU A 86 -13.25 7.51 6.59
CA GLU A 86 -12.07 8.12 7.22
C GLU A 86 -11.69 7.46 8.56
N ILE A 87 -12.70 7.11 9.38
CA ILE A 87 -12.50 6.46 10.68
C ILE A 87 -11.78 5.11 10.49
N LYS A 88 -12.24 4.29 9.54
CA LYS A 88 -11.66 2.97 9.25
C LYS A 88 -10.24 3.09 8.71
N ILE A 89 -10.01 4.03 7.81
CA ILE A 89 -8.66 4.31 7.28
C ILE A 89 -7.71 4.71 8.41
N ASN A 90 -8.10 5.66 9.26
CA ASN A 90 -7.25 6.12 10.37
C ASN A 90 -6.95 4.99 11.36
N GLN A 91 -7.97 4.21 11.75
CA GLN A 91 -7.79 3.03 12.61
C GLN A 91 -6.82 2.01 11.99
N PHE A 92 -6.94 1.74 10.69
CA PHE A 92 -6.02 0.84 9.99
C PHE A 92 -4.58 1.35 10.03
N LEU A 93 -4.37 2.64 9.78
CA LEU A 93 -3.04 3.26 9.78
C LEU A 93 -2.41 3.22 11.18
N GLU A 94 -3.18 3.56 12.22
CA GLU A 94 -2.73 3.51 13.62
C GLU A 94 -2.34 2.10 14.06
N LEU A 95 -3.20 1.11 13.78
CA LEU A 95 -2.95 -0.30 14.12
C LEU A 95 -1.69 -0.87 13.44
N ASN A 96 -1.31 -0.32 12.28
CA ASN A 96 -0.19 -0.82 11.49
C ASN A 96 1.01 0.15 11.45
N GLN A 97 1.01 1.21 12.25
CA GLN A 97 2.01 2.30 12.21
C GLN A 97 3.46 1.80 12.23
N ASP A 98 3.75 0.75 13.01
CA ASP A 98 5.10 0.19 13.13
C ASP A 98 5.62 -0.43 11.84
N ASN A 99 4.71 -1.00 11.03
CA ASN A 99 5.02 -1.60 9.74
C ASN A 99 5.05 -0.55 8.61
N LEU A 100 4.49 0.64 8.85
CA LEU A 100 4.36 1.73 7.87
C LEU A 100 5.51 2.75 7.93
N LYS A 101 6.49 2.58 8.82
CA LYS A 101 7.59 3.55 9.04
C LYS A 101 8.42 3.91 7.79
N GLN A 102 8.46 3.04 6.79
CA GLN A 102 9.20 3.28 5.54
C GLN A 102 8.26 3.51 4.34
N ALA A 103 6.95 3.55 4.58
CA ALA A 103 5.97 3.81 3.55
C ALA A 103 5.69 5.32 3.46
N LYS A 104 5.39 5.79 2.24
CA LYS A 104 4.79 7.10 2.04
C LYS A 104 3.28 6.93 1.93
N ILE A 105 2.53 7.62 2.78
CA ILE A 105 1.07 7.56 2.80
C ILE A 105 0.52 8.85 2.21
N VAL A 106 -0.44 8.73 1.30
CA VAL A 106 -1.19 9.86 0.73
C VAL A 106 -2.67 9.58 0.97
N LEU A 107 -3.37 10.55 1.58
CA LEU A 107 -4.81 10.51 1.78
C LEU A 107 -5.48 11.41 0.75
N VAL A 108 -6.53 10.91 0.10
CA VAL A 108 -7.41 11.66 -0.78
C VAL A 108 -8.80 11.66 -0.15
N HIS A 109 -9.27 12.84 0.22
CA HIS A 109 -10.59 13.01 0.85
C HIS A 109 -11.66 13.26 -0.23
N PRO A 110 -12.95 12.94 0.05
CA PRO A 110 -14.05 13.12 -0.91
C PRO A 110 -14.13 14.54 -1.51
N ASN A 111 -13.85 15.56 -0.70
CA ASN A 111 -13.87 16.96 -1.14
C ASN A 111 -12.72 17.33 -2.09
N SER A 112 -11.90 16.36 -2.49
CA SER A 112 -10.82 16.49 -3.47
C SER A 112 -11.26 16.06 -4.87
N GLU A 113 -12.48 15.55 -5.03
CA GLU A 113 -13.03 15.18 -6.33
C GLU A 113 -13.54 16.43 -7.07
N ILE A 114 -12.96 16.71 -8.23
CA ILE A 114 -13.55 17.64 -9.21
C ILE A 114 -14.29 16.76 -10.22
N LEU A 115 -15.61 16.72 -10.10
CA LEU A 115 -16.46 16.10 -11.10
C LEU A 115 -16.59 17.10 -12.26
N PHE A 116 -15.94 16.82 -13.37
CA PHE A 116 -16.28 17.49 -14.63
C PHE A 116 -17.56 16.84 -15.15
N THR A 117 -18.63 17.61 -15.18
CA THR A 117 -19.89 17.26 -15.87
C THR A 117 -19.79 17.52 -17.36
#